data_AF-A0A660VDF9-F1
#
_entry.id   AF-A0A660VDF9-F1
#
_cell.length_a   1.000
_cell.length_b   1.000
_cell.length_c   1.000
_cell.angle_alpha   90.00
_cell.angle_beta   90.00
_cell.angle_gamma   90.00
#
_symmetry.space_group_name_H-M   'P 1'
#
loop_
_entity.id
_entity.type
_entity.pdbx_description
1 polymer ?
#
loop_
_entity_poly.entity_id
_entity_poly.type
_entity_poly.pdbx_seq_one_letter_code
_entity_poly.pdbx_strand_id
1 'polypeptide(L)'
;AEEPQRSWFDHPIQIGVEPAANELLYGLRELDAAVGAEPGDGRVTCLLSVSVTHDGLASIAGRYVEAELARDGRLRHLDVVVVTEDDTRHLIDEVLVPALGEAGAQAADGLHRVVGVDGHYGRHYSFLKAVAALWSVAVDPAVRATFKIDLDQVFPQAVLRAQTGKTMFEHLRTPLWGATARSADGRELELGMLAGALVNERDIGRGLFTPDVPIPERLPTLDEHVFFSGLPQAISTRAEMMERYDGAAVDGVATALERIHVTGGTNGIRVDALRRHRPFTPTWVGRAEDQAYLLSTLGRPGRQLAYAHAAGLIMRHDKAAFAGQSMAAAHVGKLIGDDVRILVLSAYLDTIESRGGDIHALLDPFTGCFASATPRTLVLLRLALRTLRLLIAGAAADAREYATDGSRRLADAFEAQGDATVVAIEFEQERAAWDDYYDALDALEDGPDELRRDATRIIEACRVAVV
;
A
#
# COMPACT_ATOMS: atom_id res chain seq x y z
N ALA A 1 -8.26 12.85 26.75
CA ALA A 1 -9.32 12.42 25.82
C ALA A 1 -9.64 10.97 26.16
N GLU A 2 -10.92 10.61 26.26
CA GLU A 2 -11.43 9.27 26.68
C GLU A 2 -11.96 8.44 25.49
N GLU A 3 -11.83 8.94 24.26
CA GLU A 3 -12.27 8.22 23.06
C GLU A 3 -11.33 7.05 22.74
N PRO A 4 -11.85 5.82 22.50
CA PRO A 4 -11.02 4.69 22.12
C PRO A 4 -10.50 4.84 20.69
N GLN A 5 -9.24 4.46 20.48
CA GLN A 5 -8.65 4.32 19.15
C GLN A 5 -9.40 3.24 18.35
N ARG A 6 -9.78 3.55 17.11
CA ARG A 6 -10.49 2.64 16.20
C ARG A 6 -9.64 2.05 15.10
N SER A 7 -8.64 2.79 14.65
CA SER A 7 -7.74 2.38 13.56
C SER A 7 -6.30 2.34 14.04
N TRP A 8 -5.57 1.31 13.61
CA TRP A 8 -4.15 1.12 13.92
C TRP A 8 -3.34 1.28 12.64
N PHE A 9 -2.49 2.30 12.64
CA PHE A 9 -1.58 2.59 11.55
C PHE A 9 -0.14 2.28 12.00
N ASP A 10 0.70 1.84 11.08
CA ASP A 10 2.09 1.50 11.39
C ASP A 10 2.83 2.76 11.84
N HIS A 11 2.70 3.87 11.12
CA HIS A 11 3.33 5.15 11.41
C HIS A 11 2.29 6.28 11.45
N PRO A 12 1.58 6.48 12.59
CA PRO A 12 0.63 7.59 12.71
C PRO A 12 1.36 8.93 12.88
N ILE A 13 0.88 9.98 12.19
CA ILE A 13 1.39 11.35 12.36
C ILE A 13 0.97 11.85 13.74
N GLN A 14 1.95 12.16 14.58
CA GLN A 14 1.70 12.74 15.91
C GLN A 14 1.30 14.22 15.78
N ILE A 15 0.21 14.60 16.44
CA ILE A 15 -0.27 15.97 16.47
C ILE A 15 0.56 16.79 17.47
N GLY A 16 0.97 17.99 17.07
CA GLY A 16 1.64 18.95 17.96
C GLY A 16 3.15 18.71 18.13
N VAL A 17 3.76 17.93 17.24
CA VAL A 17 5.23 17.82 17.17
C VAL A 17 5.82 19.02 16.43
N GLU A 18 7.10 19.29 16.68
CA GLU A 18 7.84 20.33 15.94
C GLU A 18 7.93 19.99 14.45
N PRO A 19 7.94 20.97 13.52
CA PRO A 19 7.97 20.71 12.07
C PRO A 19 9.11 19.79 11.61
N ALA A 20 10.26 19.85 12.26
CA ALA A 20 11.41 18.98 11.96
C ALA A 20 11.16 17.50 12.30
N ALA A 21 10.24 17.21 13.21
CA ALA A 21 9.83 15.86 13.60
C ALA A 21 8.51 15.43 12.94
N ASN A 22 7.92 16.27 12.09
CA ASN A 22 6.68 15.98 11.38
C ASN A 22 6.98 15.23 10.07
N GLU A 23 6.67 13.93 10.05
CA GLU A 23 6.91 13.02 8.92
C GLU A 23 6.22 13.50 7.62
N LEU A 24 5.04 14.13 7.72
CA LEU A 24 4.34 14.72 6.59
C LEU A 24 5.17 15.82 5.90
N LEU A 25 5.69 16.76 6.69
CA LEU A 25 6.49 17.86 6.17
C LEU A 25 7.84 17.38 5.67
N TYR A 26 8.39 16.34 6.28
CA TYR A 26 9.60 15.70 5.78
C TYR A 26 9.38 15.06 4.41
N GLY A 27 8.44 14.11 4.29
CA GLY A 27 8.20 13.36 3.07
C GLY A 27 7.89 14.27 1.88
N LEU A 28 7.08 15.30 2.08
CA LEU A 28 6.76 16.27 1.02
C LEU A 28 7.96 17.11 0.60
N ARG A 29 8.82 17.56 1.53
CA ARG A 29 10.04 18.31 1.18
C ARG A 29 11.02 17.47 0.40
N GLU A 30 11.21 16.21 0.80
CA GLU A 30 12.11 15.30 0.11
C GLU A 30 11.58 14.93 -1.28
N LEU A 31 10.25 14.76 -1.44
CA LEU A 31 9.63 14.57 -2.75
C LEU A 31 9.74 15.84 -3.63
N ASP A 32 9.52 17.03 -3.07
CA ASP A 32 9.66 18.30 -3.78
C ASP A 32 11.08 18.50 -4.30
N ALA A 33 12.07 18.22 -3.45
CA ALA A 33 13.48 18.26 -3.83
C ALA A 33 13.81 17.21 -4.91
N ALA A 34 13.24 16.01 -4.81
CA ALA A 34 13.43 14.97 -5.81
C ALA A 34 12.87 15.36 -7.18
N VAL A 35 11.67 15.95 -7.22
CA VAL A 35 11.07 16.48 -8.46
C VAL A 35 11.87 17.68 -8.97
N GLY A 36 12.32 18.58 -8.10
CA GLY A 36 13.16 19.73 -8.50
C GLY A 36 14.51 19.34 -9.08
N ALA A 37 14.98 18.11 -8.86
CA ALA A 37 16.19 17.57 -9.47
C ALA A 37 15.94 16.91 -10.84
N GLU A 38 14.69 16.76 -11.27
CA GLU A 38 14.33 16.22 -12.58
C GLU A 38 14.48 17.29 -13.68
N PRO A 39 14.76 16.89 -14.93
CA PRO A 39 14.80 17.83 -16.05
C PRO A 39 13.37 18.31 -16.39
N GLY A 40 13.07 19.57 -16.10
CA GLY A 40 11.80 20.21 -16.43
C GLY A 40 11.42 21.30 -15.42
N ASP A 41 10.41 22.09 -15.73
CA ASP A 41 9.84 23.14 -14.86
C ASP A 41 8.39 22.84 -14.43
N GLY A 42 7.87 21.66 -14.78
CA GLY A 42 6.54 21.21 -14.43
C GLY A 42 6.40 20.87 -12.94
N ARG A 43 5.17 21.00 -12.44
CA ARG A 43 4.77 20.56 -11.10
C ARG A 43 4.13 19.18 -11.16
N VAL A 44 4.23 18.43 -10.08
CA VAL A 44 3.69 17.07 -9.95
C VAL A 44 2.57 17.09 -8.93
N THR A 45 1.41 16.55 -9.29
CA THR A 45 0.32 16.36 -8.33
C THR A 45 0.69 15.28 -7.32
N CYS A 46 0.67 15.64 -6.03
CA CYS A 46 0.81 14.72 -4.90
C CYS A 46 -0.51 14.66 -4.14
N LEU A 47 -1.18 13.52 -4.19
CA LEU A 47 -2.40 13.28 -3.43
C LEU A 47 -2.05 12.66 -2.07
N LEU A 48 -2.57 13.27 -1.01
CA LEU A 48 -2.49 12.83 0.36
C LEU A 48 -3.88 12.40 0.81
N SER A 49 -4.04 11.14 1.14
CA SER A 49 -5.20 10.66 1.88
C SER A 49 -4.96 10.83 3.37
N VAL A 50 -5.95 11.38 4.07
CA VAL A 50 -5.85 11.66 5.51
C VAL A 50 -6.86 10.81 6.26
N SER A 51 -6.35 9.83 6.99
CA SER A 51 -7.14 8.95 7.84
C SER A 51 -6.92 9.28 9.31
N VAL A 52 -7.93 9.02 10.15
CA VAL A 52 -7.84 9.29 11.59
C VAL A 52 -7.86 8.03 12.44
N THR A 53 -7.17 8.08 13.58
CA THR A 53 -7.17 7.01 14.57
C THR A 53 -8.39 7.06 15.51
N HIS A 54 -9.02 8.23 15.60
CA HIS A 54 -10.16 8.55 16.46
C HIS A 54 -11.17 9.37 15.66
N ASP A 55 -12.46 9.05 15.74
CA ASP A 55 -13.51 9.69 14.95
C ASP A 55 -13.59 11.19 15.25
N GLY A 56 -13.34 11.58 16.50
CA GLY A 56 -13.34 12.99 16.92
C GLY A 56 -12.35 13.88 16.15
N LEU A 57 -11.35 13.29 15.49
CA LEU A 57 -10.36 14.01 14.69
C LEU A 57 -10.79 14.26 13.24
N ALA A 58 -11.80 13.55 12.72
CA ALA A 58 -12.16 13.59 11.30
C ALA A 58 -12.41 15.01 10.80
N SER A 59 -13.20 15.78 11.54
CA SER A 59 -13.57 17.17 11.20
C SER A 59 -12.41 18.18 11.23
N ILE A 60 -11.25 17.84 11.79
CA ILE A 60 -10.09 18.73 11.88
C ILE A 60 -8.88 18.24 11.08
N ALA A 61 -8.91 17.00 10.58
CA ALA A 61 -7.74 16.36 9.99
C ALA A 61 -7.20 17.08 8.75
N GLY A 62 -8.07 17.45 7.80
CA GLY A 62 -7.68 18.23 6.62
C GLY A 62 -7.10 19.60 7.00
N ARG A 63 -7.79 20.34 7.89
CA ARG A 63 -7.32 21.64 8.38
C ARG A 63 -5.99 21.57 9.14
N TYR A 64 -5.73 20.47 9.84
CA TYR A 64 -4.44 20.24 10.48
C TYR A 64 -3.33 20.13 9.43
N VAL A 65 -3.53 19.34 8.37
CA VAL A 65 -2.55 19.20 7.29
C VAL A 65 -2.30 20.55 6.60
N GLU A 66 -3.36 21.29 6.28
CA GLU A 66 -3.23 22.64 5.70
C GLU A 66 -2.43 23.58 6.61
N ALA A 67 -2.70 23.57 7.91
CA ALA A 67 -2.00 24.42 8.87
C ALA A 67 -0.51 24.06 8.98
N GLU A 68 -0.17 22.77 8.97
CA GLU A 68 1.22 22.31 8.98
C GLU A 68 1.95 22.69 7.68
N LEU A 69 1.30 22.54 6.54
CA LEU A 69 1.83 22.97 5.25
C LEU A 69 2.06 24.48 5.18
N ALA A 70 1.16 25.30 5.73
CA ALA A 70 1.32 26.74 5.79
C ALA A 70 2.50 27.18 6.70
N ARG A 71 2.91 26.35 7.66
CA ARG A 71 3.98 26.66 8.62
C ARG A 71 5.39 26.47 8.04
N ASP A 72 5.63 25.39 7.31
CA ASP A 72 6.98 25.02 6.84
C ASP A 72 6.99 24.30 5.47
N GLY A 73 5.85 24.25 4.77
CA GLY A 73 5.69 23.53 3.53
C GLY A 73 6.00 24.37 2.30
N ARG A 74 7.17 25.00 2.15
CA ARG A 74 7.51 25.72 0.91
C ARG A 74 7.78 24.75 -0.26
N LEU A 75 6.74 24.21 -0.87
CA LEU A 75 6.84 23.25 -1.99
C LEU A 75 6.74 23.98 -3.33
N ARG A 76 7.77 23.86 -4.17
CA ARG A 76 7.89 24.58 -5.45
C ARG A 76 7.47 23.72 -6.64
N HIS A 77 7.63 22.42 -6.52
CA HIS A 77 7.52 21.43 -7.57
C HIS A 77 6.32 20.48 -7.37
N LEU A 78 5.59 20.61 -6.25
CA LEU A 78 4.43 19.78 -5.94
C LEU A 78 3.12 20.57 -5.88
N ASP A 79 2.08 20.02 -6.48
CA ASP A 79 0.69 20.41 -6.26
C ASP A 79 0.04 19.42 -5.29
N VAL A 80 -0.19 19.87 -4.05
CA VAL A 80 -0.69 19.00 -2.98
C VAL A 80 -2.21 19.00 -2.94
N VAL A 81 -2.79 17.81 -2.96
CA VAL A 81 -4.24 17.57 -2.85
C VAL A 81 -4.46 16.74 -1.61
N VAL A 82 -5.28 17.21 -0.68
CA VAL A 82 -5.55 16.55 0.60
C VAL A 82 -6.99 16.04 0.58
N VAL A 83 -7.16 14.72 0.63
CA VAL A 83 -8.46 14.05 0.59
C VAL A 83 -8.76 13.43 1.94
N THR A 84 -9.89 13.82 2.52
CA THR A 84 -10.45 13.26 3.75
C THR A 84 -11.60 12.30 3.44
N GLU A 85 -12.09 11.60 4.46
CA GLU A 85 -13.25 10.72 4.32
C GLU A 85 -14.50 11.49 3.84
N ASP A 86 -14.70 12.72 4.32
CA ASP A 86 -15.85 13.54 3.90
C ASP A 86 -15.76 13.88 2.40
N ASP A 87 -14.56 14.17 1.88
CA ASP A 87 -14.36 14.41 0.45
C ASP A 87 -14.69 13.17 -0.40
N THR A 88 -14.34 11.98 0.09
CA THR A 88 -14.71 10.73 -0.59
C THR A 88 -16.22 10.48 -0.57
N ARG A 89 -16.93 10.84 0.51
CA ARG A 89 -18.39 10.76 0.56
C ARG A 89 -19.05 11.71 -0.43
N HIS A 90 -18.54 12.95 -0.54
CA HIS A 90 -19.01 13.90 -1.55
C HIS A 90 -18.82 13.36 -2.97
N LEU A 91 -17.66 12.76 -3.27
CA LEU A 91 -17.46 12.09 -4.58
C LEU A 91 -18.46 10.97 -4.82
N ILE A 92 -18.76 10.15 -3.80
CA ILE A 92 -19.72 9.05 -3.95
C ILE A 92 -21.13 9.58 -4.19
N ASP A 93 -21.61 10.46 -3.31
CA ASP A 93 -23.01 10.91 -3.28
C ASP A 93 -23.35 11.90 -4.40
N GLU A 94 -22.42 12.79 -4.74
CA GLU A 94 -22.64 13.84 -5.75
C GLU A 94 -22.22 13.42 -7.16
N VAL A 95 -21.35 12.41 -7.31
CA VAL A 95 -20.78 12.03 -8.62
C VAL A 95 -21.02 10.56 -8.96
N LEU A 96 -20.48 9.62 -8.17
CA LEU A 96 -20.43 8.20 -8.57
C LEU A 96 -21.82 7.55 -8.57
N VAL A 97 -22.60 7.74 -7.50
CA VAL A 97 -23.97 7.23 -7.41
C VAL A 97 -24.86 7.85 -8.50
N PRO A 98 -24.86 9.19 -8.71
CA PRO A 98 -25.59 9.79 -9.83
C PRO A 98 -25.15 9.29 -11.21
N ALA A 99 -23.85 9.05 -11.44
CA ALA A 99 -23.34 8.57 -12.72
C ALA A 99 -23.91 7.19 -13.11
N LEU A 100 -24.23 6.35 -12.11
CA LEU A 100 -24.86 5.04 -12.31
C LEU A 100 -26.37 5.10 -12.54
N GLY A 101 -27.01 6.27 -12.45
CA GLY A 101 -28.45 6.43 -12.65
C GLY A 101 -29.28 5.56 -11.70
N GLU A 102 -30.22 4.78 -12.23
CA GLU A 102 -31.09 3.90 -11.41
C GLU A 102 -30.31 2.83 -10.64
N ALA A 103 -29.17 2.36 -11.16
CA ALA A 103 -28.32 1.38 -10.49
C ALA A 103 -27.57 1.98 -9.29
N GLY A 104 -27.37 3.31 -9.27
CA GLY A 104 -26.62 4.00 -8.22
C GLY A 104 -27.20 3.81 -6.83
N ALA A 105 -28.53 3.76 -6.69
CA ALA A 105 -29.18 3.54 -5.40
C ALA A 105 -28.87 2.16 -4.80
N GLN A 106 -28.61 1.15 -5.65
CA GLN A 106 -28.25 -0.21 -5.21
C GLN A 106 -26.75 -0.30 -4.90
N ALA A 107 -25.92 0.44 -5.64
CA ALA A 107 -24.47 0.48 -5.46
C ALA A 107 -24.02 1.34 -4.27
N ALA A 108 -24.84 2.29 -3.81
CA ALA A 108 -24.46 3.32 -2.83
C ALA A 108 -23.82 2.73 -1.55
N ASP A 109 -24.45 1.76 -0.90
CA ASP A 109 -23.92 1.14 0.32
C ASP A 109 -22.57 0.43 0.06
N GLY A 110 -22.44 -0.22 -1.10
CA GLY A 110 -21.20 -0.85 -1.54
C GLY A 110 -20.08 0.16 -1.75
N LEU A 111 -20.38 1.25 -2.46
CA LEU A 111 -19.43 2.33 -2.73
C LEU A 111 -18.95 3.00 -1.43
N HIS A 112 -19.86 3.34 -0.51
CA HIS A 112 -19.51 3.89 0.81
C HIS A 112 -18.64 2.93 1.62
N ARG A 113 -18.87 1.61 1.49
CA ARG A 113 -18.03 0.61 2.16
C ARG A 113 -16.60 0.60 1.63
N VAL A 114 -16.40 0.59 0.31
CA VAL A 114 -15.08 0.33 -0.29
C VAL A 114 -14.28 1.57 -0.68
N VAL A 115 -14.95 2.67 -1.04
CA VAL A 115 -14.31 3.92 -1.46
C VAL A 115 -14.19 4.82 -0.25
N GLY A 116 -12.95 5.07 0.19
CA GLY A 116 -12.69 5.99 1.30
C GLY A 116 -11.26 5.89 1.82
N VAL A 117 -10.96 6.72 2.80
CA VAL A 117 -9.63 6.80 3.42
C VAL A 117 -9.64 6.36 4.87
N ASP A 118 -10.76 6.43 5.58
CA ASP A 118 -10.85 5.97 6.96
C ASP A 118 -10.98 4.45 7.08
N GLY A 119 -10.53 3.91 8.22
CA GLY A 119 -10.56 2.48 8.53
C GLY A 119 -9.20 1.80 8.41
N HIS A 120 -9.20 0.54 7.99
CA HIS A 120 -7.98 -0.24 7.79
C HIS A 120 -7.22 0.17 6.51
N TYR A 121 -5.91 -0.09 6.48
CA TYR A 121 -5.03 0.28 5.37
C TYR A 121 -5.51 -0.21 3.99
N GLY A 122 -6.18 -1.35 3.90
CA GLY A 122 -6.68 -1.87 2.62
C GLY A 122 -7.65 -0.94 1.89
N ARG A 123 -8.57 -0.29 2.62
CA ARG A 123 -9.55 0.66 2.05
C ARG A 123 -8.83 1.89 1.50
N HIS A 124 -8.02 2.52 2.34
CA HIS A 124 -7.19 3.65 1.98
C HIS A 124 -6.26 3.36 0.79
N TYR A 125 -5.56 2.23 0.79
CA TYR A 125 -4.59 1.89 -0.25
C TYR A 125 -5.26 1.66 -1.61
N SER A 126 -6.44 1.04 -1.61
CA SER A 126 -7.25 0.88 -2.82
C SER A 126 -7.70 2.24 -3.36
N PHE A 127 -8.17 3.13 -2.50
CA PHE A 127 -8.55 4.49 -2.88
C PHE A 127 -7.39 5.26 -3.53
N LEU A 128 -6.20 5.26 -2.91
CA LEU A 128 -5.01 5.96 -3.43
C LEU A 128 -4.63 5.54 -4.86
N LYS A 129 -4.98 4.30 -5.27
CA LYS A 129 -4.77 3.82 -6.63
C LYS A 129 -5.95 4.15 -7.53
N ALA A 130 -7.17 3.85 -7.08
CA ALA A 130 -8.40 4.01 -7.84
C ALA A 130 -8.68 5.47 -8.21
N VAL A 131 -8.26 6.43 -7.36
CA VAL A 131 -8.45 7.86 -7.62
C VAL A 131 -7.76 8.33 -8.90
N ALA A 132 -6.69 7.66 -9.35
CA ALA A 132 -6.02 7.99 -10.61
C ALA A 132 -6.92 7.79 -11.84
N ALA A 133 -7.81 6.78 -11.80
CA ALA A 133 -8.78 6.55 -12.86
C ALA A 133 -9.84 7.67 -12.88
N LEU A 134 -10.38 8.05 -11.71
CA LEU A 134 -11.28 9.19 -11.58
C LEU A 134 -10.61 10.49 -12.07
N TRP A 135 -9.35 10.72 -11.66
CA TRP A 135 -8.57 11.88 -12.07
C TRP A 135 -8.43 11.97 -13.60
N SER A 136 -8.17 10.83 -14.25
CA SER A 136 -8.06 10.76 -15.71
C SER A 136 -9.35 11.08 -16.45
N VAL A 137 -10.51 10.83 -15.82
CA VAL A 137 -11.82 11.11 -16.40
C VAL A 137 -12.25 12.56 -16.13
N ALA A 138 -12.04 13.05 -14.92
CA ALA A 138 -12.64 14.28 -14.43
C ALA A 138 -11.70 15.50 -14.42
N VAL A 139 -10.39 15.32 -14.33
CA VAL A 139 -9.45 16.43 -14.08
C VAL A 139 -8.43 16.56 -15.19
N ASP A 140 -7.70 15.48 -15.50
CA ASP A 140 -6.67 15.50 -16.53
C ASP A 140 -6.57 14.16 -17.29
N PRO A 141 -7.07 14.08 -18.54
CA PRO A 141 -7.02 12.87 -19.35
C PRO A 141 -5.60 12.48 -19.81
N ALA A 142 -4.59 13.32 -19.56
CA ALA A 142 -3.20 12.96 -19.77
C ALA A 142 -2.64 12.06 -18.67
N VAL A 143 -3.30 11.94 -17.51
CA VAL A 143 -2.87 11.02 -16.44
C VAL A 143 -3.01 9.57 -16.90
N ARG A 144 -1.89 8.85 -16.92
CA ARG A 144 -1.82 7.45 -17.38
C ARG A 144 -1.48 6.45 -16.29
N ALA A 145 -0.99 6.90 -15.15
CA ALA A 145 -0.58 6.03 -14.05
C ALA A 145 -0.52 6.83 -12.73
N THR A 146 -0.49 6.08 -11.63
CA THR A 146 -0.18 6.59 -10.28
C THR A 146 0.94 5.75 -9.67
N PHE A 147 1.71 6.34 -8.76
CA PHE A 147 2.78 5.68 -8.03
C PHE A 147 2.71 6.08 -6.55
N LYS A 148 2.54 5.09 -5.66
CA LYS A 148 2.45 5.31 -4.21
C LYS A 148 3.83 5.22 -3.57
N ILE A 149 4.07 6.11 -2.62
CA ILE A 149 5.21 6.09 -1.69
C ILE A 149 4.69 6.36 -0.28
N ASP A 150 5.43 5.94 0.73
CA ASP A 150 5.20 6.39 2.12
C ASP A 150 5.92 7.72 2.39
N LEU A 151 5.50 8.43 3.44
CA LEU A 151 6.07 9.73 3.82
C LEU A 151 7.51 9.61 4.37
N ASP A 152 7.93 8.42 4.79
CA ASP A 152 9.31 8.10 5.18
C ASP A 152 10.15 7.52 4.03
N GLN A 153 9.65 7.55 2.79
CA GLN A 153 10.36 7.09 1.60
C GLN A 153 10.83 8.28 0.76
N VAL A 154 12.12 8.26 0.44
CA VAL A 154 12.78 9.33 -0.29
C VAL A 154 13.37 8.79 -1.58
N PHE A 155 13.28 9.54 -2.68
CA PHE A 155 14.06 9.26 -3.89
C PHE A 155 15.44 9.89 -3.78
N PRO A 156 16.53 9.13 -3.54
CA PRO A 156 17.85 9.69 -3.34
C PRO A 156 18.49 10.04 -4.70
N GLN A 157 18.00 11.09 -5.36
CA GLN A 157 18.32 11.44 -6.76
C GLN A 157 19.82 11.45 -7.08
N ALA A 158 20.66 12.00 -6.19
CA ALA A 158 22.11 12.02 -6.38
C ALA A 158 22.70 10.60 -6.42
N VAL A 159 22.25 9.71 -5.54
CA VAL A 159 22.71 8.31 -5.47
C VAL A 159 22.15 7.49 -6.62
N LEU A 160 20.86 7.69 -6.97
CA LEU A 160 20.23 7.08 -8.14
C LEU A 160 21.02 7.40 -9.41
N ARG A 161 21.25 8.69 -9.70
CA ARG A 161 22.04 9.11 -10.86
C ARG A 161 23.45 8.53 -10.84
N ALA A 162 24.12 8.55 -9.68
CA ALA A 162 25.48 8.05 -9.57
C ALA A 162 25.61 6.53 -9.77
N GLN A 163 24.65 5.73 -9.29
CA GLN A 163 24.75 4.27 -9.29
C GLN A 163 23.97 3.57 -10.41
N THR A 164 22.92 4.20 -10.93
CA THR A 164 22.08 3.63 -12.01
C THR A 164 22.14 4.45 -13.29
N GLY A 165 22.75 5.63 -13.27
CA GLY A 165 22.77 6.55 -14.41
C GLY A 165 21.40 7.17 -14.74
N LYS A 166 20.40 6.99 -13.87
CA LYS A 166 19.01 7.38 -14.11
C LYS A 166 18.45 8.18 -12.94
N THR A 167 17.50 9.05 -13.24
CA THR A 167 16.65 9.72 -12.26
C THR A 167 15.45 8.86 -11.86
N MET A 168 14.67 9.29 -10.86
CA MET A 168 13.44 8.60 -10.50
C MET A 168 12.46 8.54 -11.68
N PHE A 169 12.26 9.64 -12.43
CA PHE A 169 11.35 9.64 -13.59
C PHE A 169 11.87 8.86 -14.79
N GLU A 170 13.19 8.74 -14.97
CA GLU A 170 13.76 7.84 -15.97
C GLU A 170 13.49 6.37 -15.64
N HIS A 171 13.51 5.99 -14.37
CA HIS A 171 13.13 4.65 -13.93
C HIS A 171 11.64 4.36 -14.13
N LEU A 172 10.76 5.32 -13.81
CA LEU A 172 9.32 5.20 -14.04
C LEU A 172 8.95 5.10 -15.54
N ARG A 173 9.85 5.44 -16.46
CA ARG A 173 9.63 5.34 -17.92
C ARG A 173 10.12 4.02 -18.53
N THR A 174 10.29 2.97 -17.73
CA THR A 174 10.70 1.66 -18.25
C THR A 174 9.70 1.14 -19.30
N PRO A 175 10.16 0.60 -20.44
CA PRO A 175 9.27 0.04 -21.47
C PRO A 175 8.52 -1.22 -20.99
N LEU A 176 8.94 -1.82 -19.87
CA LEU A 176 8.24 -2.96 -19.26
C LEU A 176 6.91 -2.56 -18.65
N TRP A 177 6.73 -1.30 -18.22
CA TRP A 177 5.48 -0.89 -17.57
C TRP A 177 4.35 -0.76 -18.60
N GLY A 178 3.41 -1.69 -18.55
CA GLY A 178 2.34 -1.86 -19.53
C GLY A 178 2.63 -2.89 -20.62
N ALA A 179 3.80 -3.54 -20.60
CA ALA A 179 4.11 -4.62 -21.53
C ALA A 179 3.31 -5.89 -21.24
N THR A 180 3.26 -6.80 -22.22
CA THR A 180 2.75 -8.17 -22.04
C THR A 180 3.91 -9.15 -21.97
N ALA A 181 3.79 -10.16 -21.11
CA ALA A 181 4.82 -11.20 -20.95
C ALA A 181 4.18 -12.58 -20.82
N ARG A 182 5.03 -13.61 -20.70
CA ARG A 182 4.62 -14.97 -20.35
C ARG A 182 5.38 -15.40 -19.10
N SER A 183 4.69 -15.90 -18.09
CA SER A 183 5.31 -16.41 -16.86
C SER A 183 6.15 -17.67 -17.15
N ALA A 184 6.96 -18.07 -16.19
CA ALA A 184 7.73 -19.32 -16.27
C ALA A 184 6.84 -20.55 -16.50
N ASP A 185 5.62 -20.54 -15.95
CA ASP A 185 4.62 -21.60 -16.11
C ASP A 185 3.74 -21.44 -17.36
N GLY A 186 4.06 -20.47 -18.23
CA GLY A 186 3.37 -20.28 -19.50
C GLY A 186 2.13 -19.40 -19.46
N ARG A 187 1.78 -18.80 -18.31
CA ARG A 187 0.60 -17.91 -18.19
C ARG A 187 0.86 -16.58 -18.88
N GLU A 188 -0.16 -16.01 -19.53
CA GLU A 188 -0.03 -14.67 -20.10
C GLU A 188 -0.14 -13.60 -19.01
N LEU A 189 0.79 -12.66 -19.02
CA LEU A 189 0.90 -11.59 -18.05
C LEU A 189 0.70 -10.24 -18.72
N GLU A 190 0.10 -9.31 -17.97
CA GLU A 190 0.14 -7.88 -18.24
C GLU A 190 0.93 -7.21 -17.12
N LEU A 191 2.07 -6.61 -17.47
CA LEU A 191 2.95 -5.89 -16.55
C LEU A 191 2.40 -4.48 -16.27
N GLY A 192 1.12 -4.39 -15.91
CA GLY A 192 0.38 -3.14 -15.69
C GLY A 192 0.76 -2.42 -14.40
N MET A 193 1.43 -3.11 -13.48
CA MET A 193 1.99 -2.54 -12.26
C MET A 193 3.50 -2.39 -12.35
N LEU A 194 4.07 -1.50 -11.54
CA LEU A 194 5.51 -1.28 -11.44
C LEU A 194 5.88 -1.28 -9.96
N ALA A 195 6.92 -2.02 -9.57
CA ALA A 195 7.40 -2.03 -8.19
C ALA A 195 8.87 -1.61 -8.12
N GLY A 196 9.19 -0.74 -7.15
CA GLY A 196 10.56 -0.40 -6.77
C GLY A 196 11.04 -1.20 -5.55
N ALA A 197 12.20 -0.86 -5.02
CA ALA A 197 12.74 -1.46 -3.80
C ALA A 197 13.20 -0.39 -2.80
N LEU A 198 13.58 -0.82 -1.61
CA LEU A 198 14.02 0.05 -0.52
C LEU A 198 15.44 -0.27 -0.07
N VAL A 199 16.16 0.77 0.35
CA VAL A 199 17.41 0.70 1.11
C VAL A 199 17.28 1.55 2.37
N ASN A 200 17.73 1.07 3.52
CA ASN A 200 17.66 1.88 4.75
C ASN A 200 18.58 3.10 4.65
N GLU A 201 18.19 4.21 5.27
CA GLU A 201 19.00 5.44 5.40
C GLU A 201 20.44 5.15 5.87
N ARG A 202 20.57 4.39 6.96
CA ARG A 202 21.88 4.01 7.53
C ARG A 202 22.74 3.13 6.61
N ASP A 203 22.12 2.43 5.66
CA ASP A 203 22.76 1.42 4.82
C ASP A 203 23.09 1.96 3.43
N ILE A 204 22.48 3.08 3.01
CA ILE A 204 22.69 3.67 1.66
C ILE A 204 24.15 4.04 1.39
N GLY A 205 24.92 4.38 2.43
CA GLY A 205 26.35 4.67 2.34
C GLY A 205 27.20 3.47 1.88
N ARG A 206 26.68 2.24 2.00
CA ARG A 206 27.31 1.01 1.49
C ARG A 206 26.99 0.76 0.02
N GLY A 207 25.94 1.40 -0.50
CA GLY A 207 25.47 1.25 -1.87
C GLY A 207 23.94 1.23 -1.95
N LEU A 208 23.39 1.67 -3.08
CA LEU A 208 21.95 1.69 -3.36
C LEU A 208 21.36 0.27 -3.34
N PHE A 209 22.15 -0.73 -3.74
CA PHE A 209 21.76 -2.14 -3.79
C PHE A 209 22.07 -2.90 -2.49
N THR A 210 21.99 -2.22 -1.34
CA THR A 210 22.13 -2.85 -0.02
C THR A 210 20.73 -3.22 0.50
N PRO A 211 20.45 -4.49 0.80
CA PRO A 211 19.09 -4.92 1.15
C PRO A 211 18.66 -4.31 2.48
N ASP A 212 17.42 -3.81 2.52
CA ASP A 212 16.82 -3.22 3.73
C ASP A 212 16.57 -4.25 4.83
N VAL A 213 16.24 -5.50 4.45
CA VAL A 213 16.08 -6.64 5.35
C VAL A 213 17.32 -7.55 5.29
N PRO A 214 18.17 -7.57 6.35
CA PRO A 214 19.34 -8.43 6.38
C PRO A 214 18.95 -9.90 6.63
N ILE A 215 19.76 -10.81 6.07
CA ILE A 215 19.62 -12.24 6.37
C ILE A 215 19.97 -12.46 7.86
N PRO A 216 19.08 -13.11 8.64
CA PRO A 216 19.38 -13.40 10.04
C PRO A 216 20.64 -14.28 10.18
N GLU A 217 21.65 -13.79 10.90
CA GLU A 217 22.90 -14.54 11.18
C GLU A 217 22.79 -15.48 12.39
N ARG A 218 21.58 -15.65 12.92
CA ARG A 218 21.29 -16.49 14.08
C ARG A 218 20.25 -17.55 13.74
N LEU A 219 20.23 -18.61 14.53
CA LEU A 219 19.14 -19.58 14.49
C LEU A 219 17.82 -18.93 14.95
N PRO A 220 16.67 -19.45 14.46
CA PRO A 220 15.36 -19.08 14.99
C PRO A 220 15.29 -19.29 16.50
N THR A 221 14.53 -18.44 17.18
CA THR A 221 14.28 -18.51 18.63
C THR A 221 12.81 -18.81 18.89
N LEU A 222 12.50 -19.70 19.85
CA LEU A 222 11.13 -20.02 20.34
C LEU A 222 10.02 -19.90 19.26
N ASP A 223 9.31 -18.77 19.19
CA ASP A 223 8.22 -18.53 18.24
C ASP A 223 8.65 -18.55 16.76
N GLU A 224 9.91 -18.25 16.47
CA GLU A 224 10.45 -18.32 15.11
C GLU A 224 10.65 -19.76 14.62
N HIS A 225 10.66 -20.76 15.51
CA HIS A 225 10.62 -22.15 15.04
C HIS A 225 9.28 -22.54 14.42
N VAL A 226 8.20 -21.86 14.78
CA VAL A 226 6.88 -22.08 14.16
C VAL A 226 6.62 -21.09 13.02
N PHE A 227 7.17 -19.87 13.09
CA PHE A 227 7.01 -18.86 12.05
C PHE A 227 8.20 -17.89 11.98
N PHE A 228 8.98 -17.93 10.91
CA PHE A 228 10.18 -17.09 10.75
C PHE A 228 10.14 -16.20 9.52
N SER A 229 9.28 -15.17 9.50
CA SER A 229 9.15 -14.26 8.34
C SER A 229 10.43 -13.51 7.96
N GLY A 230 11.36 -13.30 8.91
CA GLY A 230 12.60 -12.55 8.65
C GLY A 230 13.49 -13.18 7.57
N LEU A 231 13.57 -14.51 7.51
CA LEU A 231 14.41 -15.19 6.51
C LEU A 231 13.80 -15.13 5.09
N PRO A 232 12.53 -15.52 4.86
CA PRO A 232 11.87 -15.36 3.56
C PRO A 232 11.89 -13.92 3.05
N GLN A 233 11.61 -12.94 3.90
CA GLN A 233 11.67 -11.52 3.53
C GLN A 233 13.08 -11.12 3.09
N ALA A 234 14.12 -11.48 3.86
CA ALA A 234 15.50 -11.18 3.49
C ALA A 234 15.93 -11.84 2.17
N ILE A 235 15.50 -13.08 1.92
CA ILE A 235 15.78 -13.79 0.66
C ILE A 235 15.11 -13.07 -0.52
N SER A 236 13.84 -12.72 -0.38
CA SER A 236 13.07 -12.04 -1.43
C SER A 236 13.61 -10.64 -1.72
N THR A 237 13.85 -9.82 -0.69
CA THR A 237 14.48 -8.50 -0.84
C THR A 237 15.80 -8.63 -1.60
N ARG A 238 16.65 -9.59 -1.22
CA ARG A 238 17.95 -9.78 -1.87
C ARG A 238 17.80 -10.20 -3.33
N ALA A 239 16.91 -11.15 -3.62
CA ALA A 239 16.70 -11.64 -4.98
C ALA A 239 16.18 -10.54 -5.92
N GLU A 240 15.17 -9.78 -5.48
CA GLU A 240 14.51 -8.80 -6.34
C GLU A 240 15.26 -7.49 -6.44
N MET A 241 15.75 -6.93 -5.33
CA MET A 241 16.44 -5.64 -5.34
C MET A 241 17.79 -5.72 -6.07
N MET A 242 18.49 -6.85 -5.98
CA MET A 242 19.83 -6.97 -6.54
C MET A 242 19.85 -7.37 -8.02
N GLU A 243 18.76 -7.90 -8.56
CA GLU A 243 18.72 -8.34 -9.96
C GLU A 243 18.78 -7.16 -10.93
N ARG A 244 19.67 -7.28 -11.93
CA ARG A 244 19.89 -6.29 -12.99
C ARG A 244 19.73 -6.95 -14.35
N TYR A 245 19.28 -6.16 -15.32
CA TYR A 245 19.13 -6.57 -16.71
C TYR A 245 20.41 -6.33 -17.52
N ASP A 246 21.54 -6.79 -17.00
CA ASP A 246 22.85 -6.71 -17.66
C ASP A 246 23.41 -8.11 -18.05
N GLY A 247 22.66 -9.17 -17.77
CA GLY A 247 23.04 -10.56 -18.04
C GLY A 247 22.34 -11.19 -19.25
N ALA A 248 22.87 -12.34 -19.70
CA ALA A 248 22.34 -13.06 -20.87
C ALA A 248 21.04 -13.84 -20.59
N ALA A 249 20.70 -14.09 -19.32
CA ALA A 249 19.52 -14.88 -18.93
C ALA A 249 18.26 -14.04 -18.69
N VAL A 250 18.43 -12.82 -18.15
CA VAL A 250 17.37 -11.84 -17.90
C VAL A 250 17.87 -10.49 -18.42
N ASP A 251 17.34 -10.04 -19.56
CA ASP A 251 17.82 -8.86 -20.29
C ASP A 251 16.85 -7.66 -20.25
N GLY A 252 15.67 -7.84 -19.62
CA GLY A 252 14.64 -6.81 -19.54
C GLY A 252 13.97 -6.49 -20.88
N VAL A 253 14.19 -7.31 -21.91
CA VAL A 253 13.66 -7.14 -23.27
C VAL A 253 12.99 -8.42 -23.74
N ALA A 254 13.74 -9.51 -23.87
CA ALA A 254 13.23 -10.85 -24.20
C ALA A 254 12.82 -11.62 -22.94
N THR A 255 13.52 -11.41 -21.82
CA THR A 255 13.24 -12.06 -20.53
C THR A 255 13.36 -11.05 -19.39
N ALA A 256 12.39 -11.09 -18.46
CA ALA A 256 12.34 -10.20 -17.30
C ALA A 256 11.88 -10.98 -16.06
N LEU A 257 12.13 -10.43 -14.88
CA LEU A 257 11.55 -10.95 -13.65
C LEU A 257 10.05 -10.64 -13.58
N GLU A 258 9.24 -11.68 -13.37
CA GLU A 258 7.86 -11.52 -12.87
C GLU A 258 7.95 -11.21 -11.38
N ARG A 259 7.46 -10.04 -10.99
CA ARG A 259 7.48 -9.61 -9.60
C ARG A 259 6.09 -9.68 -9.00
N ILE A 260 6.00 -10.26 -7.80
CA ILE A 260 4.75 -10.53 -7.07
C ILE A 260 4.81 -9.88 -5.67
N HIS A 261 6.00 -9.44 -5.28
CA HIS A 261 6.30 -8.73 -4.04
C HIS A 261 6.37 -7.22 -4.27
N VAL A 262 5.87 -6.47 -3.29
CA VAL A 262 6.16 -5.05 -3.10
C VAL A 262 6.64 -4.81 -1.67
N THR A 263 7.68 -3.98 -1.53
CA THR A 263 8.17 -3.54 -0.21
C THR A 263 7.67 -2.13 0.08
N GLY A 264 6.93 -1.95 1.18
CA GLY A 264 6.55 -0.61 1.69
C GLY A 264 5.65 0.18 0.74
N GLY A 265 4.79 -0.46 -0.03
CA GLY A 265 3.87 0.22 -0.95
C GLY A 265 4.54 1.01 -2.07
N THR A 266 5.86 0.85 -2.30
CA THR A 266 6.65 1.42 -3.39
C THR A 266 6.23 0.84 -4.74
N ASN A 267 5.04 1.20 -5.21
CA ASN A 267 4.53 0.68 -6.47
C ASN A 267 3.48 1.58 -7.13
N GLY A 268 3.42 1.45 -8.45
CA GLY A 268 2.45 2.13 -9.29
C GLY A 268 1.61 1.17 -10.13
N ILE A 269 0.54 1.71 -10.68
CA ILE A 269 -0.33 1.01 -11.62
C ILE A 269 -0.80 1.97 -12.72
N ARG A 270 -0.92 1.46 -13.95
CA ARG A 270 -1.45 2.23 -15.09
C ARG A 270 -2.98 2.30 -15.01
N VAL A 271 -3.54 3.41 -15.47
CA VAL A 271 -5.00 3.65 -15.47
C VAL A 271 -5.74 2.63 -16.34
N ASP A 272 -5.16 2.23 -17.48
CA ASP A 272 -5.75 1.20 -18.34
C ASP A 272 -5.75 -0.18 -17.64
N ALA A 273 -4.69 -0.51 -16.91
CA ALA A 273 -4.62 -1.71 -16.08
C ALA A 273 -5.62 -1.67 -14.91
N LEU A 274 -5.79 -0.51 -14.25
CA LEU A 274 -6.80 -0.30 -13.21
C LEU A 274 -8.21 -0.60 -13.74
N ARG A 275 -8.60 0.01 -14.86
CA ARG A 275 -9.95 -0.16 -15.42
C ARG A 275 -10.21 -1.58 -15.93
N ARG A 276 -9.18 -2.24 -16.47
CA ARG A 276 -9.28 -3.61 -16.99
C ARG A 276 -9.37 -4.66 -15.89
N HIS A 277 -8.46 -4.60 -14.93
CA HIS A 277 -8.31 -5.65 -13.91
C HIS A 277 -9.12 -5.37 -12.65
N ARG A 278 -9.46 -4.11 -12.41
CA ARG A 278 -10.19 -3.62 -11.23
C ARG A 278 -9.61 -4.20 -9.92
N PRO A 279 -8.28 -4.07 -9.69
CA PRO A 279 -7.65 -4.61 -8.49
C PRO A 279 -8.02 -3.78 -7.27
N PHE A 280 -8.13 -4.46 -6.13
CA PHE A 280 -8.36 -3.84 -4.83
C PHE A 280 -7.71 -4.66 -3.71
N THR A 281 -7.46 -3.98 -2.59
CA THR A 281 -7.17 -4.62 -1.31
C THR A 281 -8.44 -4.59 -0.47
N PRO A 282 -8.92 -5.73 0.05
CA PRO A 282 -10.14 -5.75 0.85
C PRO A 282 -10.10 -4.86 2.09
N THR A 283 -11.25 -4.31 2.49
CA THR A 283 -11.35 -3.32 3.58
C THR A 283 -11.00 -3.89 4.95
N TRP A 284 -11.02 -5.21 5.13
CA TRP A 284 -10.60 -5.90 6.35
C TRP A 284 -9.09 -6.16 6.43
N VAL A 285 -8.31 -5.84 5.39
CA VAL A 285 -6.85 -5.95 5.43
C VAL A 285 -6.25 -4.74 6.15
N GLY A 286 -5.82 -4.95 7.39
CA GLY A 286 -5.23 -3.91 8.26
C GLY A 286 -3.72 -3.71 8.14
N ARG A 287 -2.99 -4.53 7.39
CA ARG A 287 -1.52 -4.47 7.24
C ARG A 287 -1.09 -5.24 6.00
N ALA A 288 -0.01 -4.80 5.33
CA ALA A 288 0.52 -5.43 4.12
C ALA A 288 -0.49 -5.41 2.96
N GLU A 289 -1.20 -4.29 2.89
CA GLU A 289 -2.18 -3.95 1.88
C GLU A 289 -1.61 -3.98 0.47
N ASP A 290 -0.34 -3.63 0.30
CA ASP A 290 0.40 -3.71 -0.97
C ASP A 290 0.61 -5.14 -1.46
N GLN A 291 0.87 -6.06 -0.52
CA GLN A 291 1.01 -7.49 -0.79
C GLN A 291 -0.34 -8.15 -1.07
N ALA A 292 -1.41 -7.61 -0.48
CA ALA A 292 -2.76 -8.11 -0.65
C ALA A 292 -3.44 -7.61 -1.94
N TYR A 293 -2.97 -6.52 -2.53
CA TYR A 293 -3.65 -5.86 -3.66
C TYR A 293 -3.78 -6.73 -4.90
N LEU A 294 -2.67 -7.39 -5.30
CA LEU A 294 -2.64 -8.19 -6.53
C LEU A 294 -3.53 -9.44 -6.42
N LEU A 295 -3.71 -9.96 -5.19
CA LEU A 295 -4.48 -11.17 -4.89
C LEU A 295 -5.90 -11.10 -5.47
N SER A 296 -6.54 -9.93 -5.43
CA SER A 296 -7.90 -9.71 -5.95
C SER A 296 -8.06 -10.02 -7.44
N THR A 297 -6.96 -10.04 -8.19
CA THR A 297 -6.91 -10.29 -9.64
C THR A 297 -6.41 -11.69 -10.01
N LEU A 298 -5.81 -12.42 -9.07
CA LEU A 298 -5.27 -13.74 -9.33
C LEU A 298 -6.41 -14.77 -9.56
N GLY A 299 -6.13 -15.78 -10.37
CA GLY A 299 -7.10 -16.83 -10.72
C GLY A 299 -8.21 -16.39 -11.69
N ARG A 300 -8.26 -15.12 -12.12
CA ARG A 300 -9.20 -14.64 -13.13
C ARG A 300 -8.83 -15.15 -14.54
N PRO A 301 -9.81 -15.38 -15.43
CA PRO A 301 -9.53 -15.73 -16.81
C PRO A 301 -8.87 -14.56 -17.57
N GLY A 302 -8.04 -14.89 -18.56
CA GLY A 302 -7.35 -13.90 -19.39
C GLY A 302 -5.91 -13.65 -18.95
N ARG A 303 -5.39 -12.46 -19.26
CA ARG A 303 -4.04 -12.07 -18.83
C ARG A 303 -4.04 -11.74 -17.35
N GLN A 304 -3.06 -12.26 -16.61
CA GLN A 304 -2.89 -11.96 -15.20
C GLN A 304 -2.17 -10.62 -15.04
N LEU A 305 -2.66 -9.75 -14.15
CA LEU A 305 -1.93 -8.54 -13.76
C LEU A 305 -0.67 -8.93 -12.98
N ALA A 306 0.45 -8.28 -13.25
CA ALA A 306 1.70 -8.49 -12.53
C ALA A 306 2.52 -7.18 -12.42
N TYR A 307 3.50 -7.18 -11.52
CA TYR A 307 4.46 -6.09 -11.40
C TYR A 307 5.62 -6.28 -12.39
N ALA A 308 5.92 -5.23 -13.15
CA ALA A 308 7.23 -5.08 -13.77
C ALA A 308 8.28 -4.85 -12.68
N HIS A 309 9.38 -5.60 -12.74
CA HIS A 309 10.57 -5.29 -11.96
C HIS A 309 11.29 -4.08 -12.55
N ALA A 310 11.37 -3.00 -11.77
CA ALA A 310 12.06 -1.77 -12.14
C ALA A 310 13.52 -1.82 -11.66
N ALA A 311 14.40 -2.44 -12.44
CA ALA A 311 15.82 -2.59 -12.06
C ALA A 311 16.47 -1.22 -11.75
N GLY A 312 16.84 -1.03 -10.48
CA GLY A 312 17.47 0.20 -9.98
C GLY A 312 16.51 1.30 -9.50
N LEU A 313 15.18 1.12 -9.60
CA LEU A 313 14.21 1.99 -8.93
C LEU A 313 14.22 1.69 -7.43
N ILE A 314 15.08 2.39 -6.70
CA ILE A 314 15.31 2.16 -5.27
C ILE A 314 15.12 3.48 -4.51
N MET A 315 14.26 3.46 -3.49
CA MET A 315 14.07 4.57 -2.56
C MET A 315 14.82 4.33 -1.25
N ARG A 316 15.19 5.41 -0.58
CA ARG A 316 15.76 5.39 0.75
C ARG A 316 14.62 5.36 1.77
N HIS A 317 14.69 4.46 2.74
CA HIS A 317 13.73 4.34 3.83
C HIS A 317 14.27 4.99 5.11
N ASP A 318 13.63 6.07 5.54
CA ASP A 318 14.11 6.97 6.61
C ASP A 318 13.38 6.73 7.94
N LYS A 319 12.95 5.50 8.18
CA LYS A 319 12.16 5.10 9.36
C LYS A 319 12.74 5.54 10.71
N ALA A 320 14.07 5.61 10.82
CA ALA A 320 14.75 5.97 12.08
C ALA A 320 14.82 7.49 12.33
N ALA A 321 14.48 8.33 11.34
CA ALA A 321 14.58 9.79 11.44
C ALA A 321 13.45 10.41 12.28
N PHE A 322 12.27 9.78 12.31
CA PHE A 322 11.08 10.29 13.00
C PHE A 322 10.84 9.53 14.32
N ALA A 323 11.65 9.89 15.31
CA ALA A 323 11.50 9.62 16.75
C ALA A 323 11.25 8.16 17.18
N GLY A 324 12.30 7.49 17.69
CA GLY A 324 12.24 6.13 18.24
C GLY A 324 11.24 5.90 19.40
N GLN A 325 10.61 6.94 19.97
CA GLN A 325 9.57 6.80 21.00
C GLN A 325 8.23 6.30 20.41
N SER A 326 7.82 6.75 19.21
CA SER A 326 6.62 6.25 18.53
C SER A 326 6.82 4.79 18.08
N MET A 327 8.02 4.46 17.58
CA MET A 327 8.40 3.11 17.19
C MET A 327 8.43 2.12 18.37
N ALA A 328 8.89 2.56 19.55
CA ALA A 328 8.87 1.73 20.75
C ALA A 328 7.43 1.48 21.23
N ALA A 329 6.58 2.52 21.25
CA ALA A 329 5.18 2.42 21.63
C ALA A 329 4.35 1.53 20.67
N ALA A 330 4.70 1.49 19.38
CA ALA A 330 4.01 0.67 18.37
C ALA A 330 4.58 -0.75 18.20
N HIS A 331 5.68 -1.10 18.89
CA HIS A 331 6.40 -2.37 18.65
C HIS A 331 5.51 -3.60 18.90
N VAL A 332 4.83 -3.64 20.05
CA VAL A 332 3.92 -4.74 20.39
C VAL A 332 2.75 -4.81 19.41
N GLY A 333 2.17 -3.66 19.06
CA GLY A 333 1.11 -3.54 18.06
C GLY A 333 1.50 -4.11 16.70
N LYS A 334 2.75 -3.89 16.25
CA LYS A 334 3.31 -4.48 15.03
C LYS A 334 3.39 -6.01 15.12
N LEU A 335 3.88 -6.54 16.24
CA LEU A 335 3.97 -7.99 16.45
C LEU A 335 2.59 -8.66 16.39
N ILE A 336 1.59 -8.07 17.03
CA ILE A 336 0.19 -8.55 16.97
C ILE A 336 -0.36 -8.43 15.55
N GLY A 337 -0.06 -7.33 14.85
CA GLY A 337 -0.45 -7.12 13.46
C GLY A 337 0.08 -8.22 12.54
N ASP A 338 1.31 -8.70 12.75
CA ASP A 338 1.87 -9.83 11.99
C ASP A 338 1.16 -11.16 12.30
N ASP A 339 0.56 -11.33 13.49
CA ASP A 339 -0.24 -12.52 13.82
C ASP A 339 -1.62 -12.46 13.18
N VAL A 340 -2.29 -11.31 13.29
CA VAL A 340 -3.58 -11.06 12.61
C VAL A 340 -3.42 -11.24 11.10
N ARG A 341 -2.31 -10.74 10.54
CA ARG A 341 -1.97 -10.89 9.13
C ARG A 341 -1.93 -12.35 8.67
N ILE A 342 -1.49 -13.28 9.53
CA ILE A 342 -1.49 -14.72 9.19
C ILE A 342 -2.93 -15.23 8.99
N LEU A 343 -3.85 -14.87 9.89
CA LEU A 343 -5.25 -15.27 9.77
C LEU A 343 -5.89 -14.68 8.52
N VAL A 344 -5.70 -13.38 8.33
CA VAL A 344 -6.26 -12.59 7.23
C VAL A 344 -5.79 -13.11 5.87
N LEU A 345 -4.47 -13.28 5.68
CA LEU A 345 -3.95 -13.74 4.39
C LEU A 345 -4.23 -15.22 4.12
N SER A 346 -4.26 -16.08 5.14
CA SER A 346 -4.73 -17.46 4.98
C SER A 346 -6.17 -17.51 4.46
N ALA A 347 -7.11 -16.84 5.13
CA ALA A 347 -8.51 -16.86 4.72
C ALA A 347 -8.73 -16.21 3.35
N TYR A 348 -7.94 -15.17 3.03
CA TYR A 348 -7.98 -14.55 1.71
C TYR A 348 -7.51 -15.51 0.62
N LEU A 349 -6.40 -16.21 0.85
CA LEU A 349 -5.87 -17.16 -0.12
C LEU A 349 -6.80 -18.35 -0.32
N ASP A 350 -7.36 -18.91 0.74
CA ASP A 350 -8.38 -19.98 0.65
C ASP A 350 -9.55 -19.53 -0.25
N THR A 351 -9.99 -18.26 -0.11
CA THR A 351 -11.05 -17.67 -0.94
C THR A 351 -10.67 -17.64 -2.42
N ILE A 352 -9.45 -17.23 -2.75
CA ILE A 352 -9.04 -17.08 -4.16
C ILE A 352 -8.66 -18.43 -4.78
N GLU A 353 -7.97 -19.32 -4.05
CA GLU A 353 -7.59 -20.65 -4.53
C GLU A 353 -8.80 -21.54 -4.78
N SER A 354 -9.92 -21.32 -4.08
CA SER A 354 -11.19 -21.97 -4.40
C SER A 354 -11.68 -21.71 -5.84
N ARG A 355 -11.14 -20.67 -6.49
CA ARG A 355 -11.41 -20.32 -7.90
C ARG A 355 -10.42 -20.94 -8.89
N GLY A 356 -9.35 -21.56 -8.40
CA GLY A 356 -8.41 -22.37 -9.19
C GLY A 356 -6.96 -21.83 -9.22
N GLY A 357 -6.03 -22.77 -9.40
CA GLY A 357 -4.59 -22.52 -9.44
C GLY A 357 -3.91 -22.73 -8.08
N ASP A 358 -2.61 -23.01 -8.12
CA ASP A 358 -1.74 -23.01 -6.93
C ASP A 358 -1.21 -21.58 -6.74
N ILE A 359 -1.96 -20.77 -5.99
CA ILE A 359 -1.65 -19.34 -5.78
C ILE A 359 -0.66 -19.21 -4.64
N HIS A 360 -0.71 -20.11 -3.65
CA HIS A 360 0.25 -20.18 -2.57
C HIS A 360 1.67 -20.37 -3.10
N ALA A 361 1.90 -21.32 -4.02
CA ALA A 361 3.22 -21.51 -4.63
C ALA A 361 3.73 -20.29 -5.41
N LEU A 362 2.82 -19.52 -6.03
CA LEU A 362 3.16 -18.29 -6.73
C LEU A 362 3.66 -17.19 -5.77
N LEU A 363 3.11 -17.16 -4.55
CA LEU A 363 3.40 -16.14 -3.55
C LEU A 363 4.57 -16.50 -2.63
N ASP A 364 4.98 -17.77 -2.63
CA ASP A 364 6.08 -18.27 -1.81
C ASP A 364 7.45 -17.85 -2.36
N PRO A 365 8.44 -17.57 -1.48
CA PRO A 365 8.36 -17.63 -0.03
C PRO A 365 7.88 -16.31 0.61
N PHE A 366 7.51 -15.31 -0.18
CA PHE A 366 7.33 -13.94 0.31
C PHE A 366 5.97 -13.72 1.00
N THR A 367 4.92 -13.37 0.26
CA THR A 367 3.58 -13.20 0.84
C THR A 367 3.05 -14.54 1.33
N GLY A 368 3.41 -15.62 0.63
CA GLY A 368 2.97 -16.98 0.93
C GLY A 368 3.44 -17.48 2.30
N CYS A 369 4.55 -16.97 2.87
CA CYS A 369 4.94 -17.39 4.22
C CYS A 369 3.93 -16.98 5.31
N PHE A 370 3.13 -15.94 5.08
CA PHE A 370 2.06 -15.52 5.98
C PHE A 370 0.75 -16.30 5.77
N ALA A 371 0.71 -17.19 4.79
CA ALA A 371 -0.42 -18.07 4.56
C ALA A 371 -0.09 -19.48 5.07
N SER A 372 -0.95 -19.99 5.92
CA SER A 372 -0.85 -21.30 6.53
C SER A 372 -2.14 -22.07 6.36
N ALA A 373 -2.05 -23.38 6.14
CA ALA A 373 -3.18 -24.30 6.21
C ALA A 373 -3.72 -24.51 7.64
N THR A 374 -2.99 -24.08 8.67
CA THR A 374 -3.42 -24.19 10.08
C THR A 374 -3.24 -22.87 10.85
N PRO A 375 -3.81 -21.76 10.34
CA PRO A 375 -3.43 -20.42 10.79
C PRO A 375 -3.83 -20.18 12.25
N ARG A 376 -4.96 -20.74 12.70
CA ARG A 376 -5.40 -20.64 14.10
C ARG A 376 -4.42 -21.29 15.08
N THR A 377 -3.98 -22.52 14.79
CA THR A 377 -2.99 -23.22 15.61
C THR A 377 -1.67 -22.47 15.62
N LEU A 378 -1.23 -21.99 14.45
CA LEU A 378 0.02 -21.26 14.31
C LEU A 378 0.04 -19.98 15.15
N VAL A 379 -0.99 -19.13 15.06
CA VAL A 379 -1.02 -17.86 15.81
C VAL A 379 -1.17 -18.06 17.31
N LEU A 380 -1.92 -19.09 17.76
CA LEU A 380 -2.03 -19.40 19.20
C LEU A 380 -0.69 -19.90 19.77
N LEU A 381 0.03 -20.76 19.04
CA LEU A 381 1.36 -21.18 19.42
C LEU A 381 2.34 -20.00 19.43
N ARG A 382 2.28 -19.14 18.41
CA ARG A 382 3.13 -17.95 18.29
C ARG A 382 2.86 -16.97 19.44
N LEU A 383 1.59 -16.71 19.78
CA LEU A 383 1.20 -15.88 20.91
C LEU A 383 1.83 -16.38 22.22
N ALA A 384 1.71 -17.68 22.50
CA ALA A 384 2.25 -18.30 23.71
C ALA A 384 3.79 -18.26 23.74
N LEU A 385 4.45 -18.70 22.66
CA LEU A 385 5.92 -18.78 22.57
C LEU A 385 6.57 -17.40 22.58
N ARG A 386 5.99 -16.41 21.90
CA ARG A 386 6.50 -15.04 21.88
C ARG A 386 6.29 -14.32 23.19
N THR A 387 5.15 -14.53 23.86
CA THR A 387 4.95 -14.04 25.23
C THR A 387 6.03 -14.58 26.17
N LEU A 388 6.31 -15.90 26.10
CA LEU A 388 7.38 -16.53 26.88
C LEU A 388 8.76 -15.95 26.52
N ARG A 389 9.04 -15.74 25.22
CA ARG A 389 10.30 -15.12 24.76
C ARG A 389 10.49 -13.73 25.35
N LEU A 390 9.46 -12.89 25.34
CA LEU A 390 9.50 -11.55 25.93
C LEU A 390 9.75 -11.59 27.44
N LEU A 391 9.10 -12.52 28.16
CA LEU A 391 9.34 -12.73 29.59
C LEU A 391 10.78 -13.15 29.89
N ILE A 392 11.33 -14.11 29.14
CA ILE A 392 12.72 -14.57 29.29
C ILE A 392 13.71 -13.44 29.00
N ALA A 393 13.39 -12.57 28.06
CA ALA A 393 14.19 -11.38 27.72
C ALA A 393 14.05 -10.23 28.75
N GLY A 394 13.23 -10.38 29.79
CA GLY A 394 13.00 -9.34 30.81
C GLY A 394 12.03 -8.24 30.37
N ALA A 395 11.39 -8.36 29.21
CA ALA A 395 10.40 -7.40 28.69
C ALA A 395 8.99 -7.70 29.22
N ALA A 396 8.81 -7.66 30.54
CA ALA A 396 7.56 -8.11 31.18
C ALA A 396 6.33 -7.23 30.86
N ALA A 397 6.53 -5.93 30.61
CA ALA A 397 5.46 -5.03 30.19
C ALA A 397 4.96 -5.40 28.79
N ASP A 398 5.88 -5.46 27.81
CA ASP A 398 5.59 -5.88 26.44
C ASP A 398 4.96 -7.27 26.38
N ALA A 399 5.44 -8.21 27.20
CA ALA A 399 4.86 -9.55 27.28
C ALA A 399 3.40 -9.52 27.75
N ARG A 400 3.09 -8.69 28.76
CA ARG A 400 1.72 -8.54 29.26
C ARG A 400 0.83 -7.88 28.21
N GLU A 401 1.31 -6.81 27.58
CA GLU A 401 0.57 -6.12 26.52
C GLU A 401 0.32 -7.07 25.34
N TYR A 402 1.35 -7.75 24.85
CA TYR A 402 1.24 -8.71 23.75
C TYR A 402 0.28 -9.85 24.09
N ALA A 403 0.31 -10.38 25.31
CA ALA A 403 -0.62 -11.42 25.74
C ALA A 403 -2.07 -10.91 25.84
N THR A 404 -2.28 -9.70 26.36
CA THR A 404 -3.64 -9.16 26.62
C THR A 404 -4.27 -8.56 25.36
N ASP A 405 -3.60 -7.60 24.72
CA ASP A 405 -4.07 -6.99 23.48
C ASP A 405 -4.02 -7.99 22.32
N GLY A 406 -2.99 -8.83 22.26
CA GLY A 406 -2.89 -9.89 21.25
C GLY A 406 -4.04 -10.89 21.36
N SER A 407 -4.40 -11.34 22.57
CA SER A 407 -5.54 -12.24 22.75
C SER A 407 -6.85 -11.60 22.29
N ARG A 408 -7.07 -10.33 22.61
CA ARG A 408 -8.27 -9.58 22.21
C ARG A 408 -8.36 -9.45 20.69
N ARG A 409 -7.31 -8.90 20.06
CA ARG A 409 -7.28 -8.68 18.61
C ARG A 409 -7.31 -9.98 17.80
N LEU A 410 -6.73 -11.06 18.32
CA LEU A 410 -6.84 -12.39 17.70
C LEU A 410 -8.23 -12.99 17.87
N ALA A 411 -8.92 -12.76 19.00
CA ALA A 411 -10.31 -13.17 19.15
C ALA A 411 -11.21 -12.46 18.13
N ASP A 412 -11.08 -11.14 18.01
CA ASP A 412 -11.79 -10.34 17.00
C ASP A 412 -11.51 -10.87 15.58
N ALA A 413 -10.24 -11.16 15.27
CA ALA A 413 -9.85 -11.72 13.97
C ALA A 413 -10.34 -13.16 13.73
N PHE A 414 -10.50 -13.97 14.78
CA PHE A 414 -11.09 -15.31 14.66
C PHE A 414 -12.59 -15.25 14.38
N GLU A 415 -13.29 -14.28 14.95
CA GLU A 415 -14.72 -14.09 14.70
C GLU A 415 -14.97 -13.56 13.29
N ALA A 416 -14.17 -12.58 12.84
CA ALA A 416 -14.37 -11.93 11.55
C ALA A 416 -13.73 -12.69 10.37
N GLN A 417 -12.46 -13.11 10.49
CA GLN A 417 -11.70 -13.74 9.41
C GLN A 417 -11.38 -15.22 9.67
N GLY A 418 -11.89 -15.81 10.75
CA GLY A 418 -11.69 -17.22 11.02
C GLY A 418 -12.55 -18.14 10.16
N ASP A 419 -13.63 -17.65 9.54
CA ASP A 419 -14.48 -18.41 8.62
C ASP A 419 -14.25 -17.96 7.18
N ALA A 420 -13.67 -18.85 6.37
CA ALA A 420 -13.41 -18.60 4.95
C ALA A 420 -14.69 -18.28 4.16
N THR A 421 -15.86 -18.75 4.60
CA THR A 421 -17.15 -18.44 3.95
C THR A 421 -17.52 -16.97 4.13
N VAL A 422 -17.31 -16.43 5.33
CA VAL A 422 -17.58 -15.02 5.63
C VAL A 422 -16.64 -14.15 4.80
N VAL A 423 -15.35 -14.48 4.81
CA VAL A 423 -14.33 -13.77 4.01
C VAL A 423 -14.65 -13.82 2.51
N ALA A 424 -15.10 -14.97 2.00
CA ALA A 424 -15.50 -15.10 0.60
C ALA A 424 -16.71 -14.24 0.23
N ILE A 425 -17.73 -14.19 1.09
CA ILE A 425 -18.92 -13.34 0.89
C ILE A 425 -18.52 -11.87 0.88
N GLU A 426 -17.75 -11.43 1.88
CA GLU A 426 -17.28 -10.04 1.95
C GLU A 426 -16.42 -9.67 0.76
N PHE A 427 -15.51 -10.56 0.35
CA PHE A 427 -14.69 -10.35 -0.84
C PHE A 427 -15.55 -10.13 -2.09
N GLU A 428 -16.58 -10.95 -2.31
CA GLU A 428 -17.45 -10.80 -3.49
C GLU A 428 -18.27 -9.51 -3.45
N GLN A 429 -18.75 -9.11 -2.27
CA GLN A 429 -19.44 -7.84 -2.06
C GLN A 429 -18.53 -6.65 -2.38
N GLU A 430 -17.31 -6.66 -1.88
CA GLU A 430 -16.35 -5.60 -2.14
C GLU A 430 -15.90 -5.58 -3.60
N ARG A 431 -15.74 -6.75 -4.23
CA ARG A 431 -15.46 -6.84 -5.67
C ARG A 431 -16.57 -6.20 -6.48
N ALA A 432 -17.83 -6.52 -6.18
CA ALA A 432 -18.98 -5.92 -6.86
C ALA A 432 -19.02 -4.40 -6.68
N ALA A 433 -18.77 -3.90 -5.46
CA ALA A 433 -18.70 -2.46 -5.21
C ALA A 433 -17.55 -1.75 -5.96
N TRP A 434 -16.38 -2.40 -6.09
CA TRP A 434 -15.31 -1.88 -6.94
C TRP A 434 -15.66 -1.94 -8.43
N ASP A 435 -16.38 -2.99 -8.87
CA ASP A 435 -16.90 -3.06 -10.22
C ASP A 435 -17.86 -1.89 -10.49
N ASP A 436 -18.77 -1.58 -9.56
CA ASP A 436 -19.67 -0.41 -9.62
C ASP A 436 -18.90 0.91 -9.68
N TYR A 437 -17.79 1.05 -8.92
CA TYR A 437 -16.93 2.23 -8.99
C TYR A 437 -16.39 2.45 -10.40
N TYR A 438 -15.82 1.42 -11.02
CA TYR A 438 -15.27 1.55 -12.38
C TYR A 438 -16.36 1.72 -13.44
N ASP A 439 -17.53 1.08 -13.27
CA ASP A 439 -18.69 1.29 -14.14
C ASP A 439 -19.20 2.73 -14.04
N ALA A 440 -19.17 3.34 -12.84
CA ALA A 440 -19.49 4.75 -12.66
C ALA A 440 -18.51 5.67 -13.39
N LEU A 441 -17.21 5.31 -13.43
CA LEU A 441 -16.21 6.06 -14.20
C LEU A 441 -16.42 5.94 -15.70
N ASP A 442 -16.76 4.75 -16.19
CA ASP A 442 -17.11 4.51 -17.60
C ASP A 442 -18.34 5.37 -17.97
N ALA A 443 -19.39 5.35 -17.15
CA ALA A 443 -20.59 6.17 -17.35
C ALA A 443 -20.32 7.68 -17.25
N LEU A 444 -19.40 8.11 -16.38
CA LEU A 444 -18.99 9.50 -16.22
C LEU A 444 -18.20 10.01 -17.44
N GLU A 445 -17.39 9.15 -18.08
CA GLU A 445 -16.62 9.50 -19.27
C GLU A 445 -17.51 9.69 -20.50
N ASP A 446 -18.50 8.81 -20.67
CA ASP A 446 -19.48 8.83 -21.77
C ASP A 446 -20.67 9.76 -21.52
N GLY A 447 -20.87 10.17 -20.25
CA GLY A 447 -22.04 10.89 -19.77
C GLY A 447 -21.97 12.43 -19.91
N PRO A 448 -22.93 13.14 -19.28
CA PRO A 448 -23.01 14.59 -19.36
C PRO A 448 -21.84 15.28 -18.64
N ASP A 449 -21.36 16.39 -19.21
CA ASP A 449 -20.26 17.20 -18.65
C ASP A 449 -20.49 17.70 -17.22
N GLU A 450 -21.75 17.77 -16.76
CA GLU A 450 -22.11 18.32 -15.46
C GLU A 450 -21.49 17.53 -14.30
N LEU A 451 -21.67 16.21 -14.28
CA LEU A 451 -21.08 15.36 -13.23
C LEU A 451 -19.56 15.37 -13.26
N ARG A 452 -18.95 15.48 -14.46
CA ARG A 452 -17.49 15.64 -14.57
C ARG A 452 -17.03 16.93 -13.93
N ARG A 453 -17.73 18.04 -14.15
CA ARG A 453 -17.43 19.34 -13.52
C ARG A 453 -17.60 19.30 -12.01
N ASP A 454 -18.59 18.56 -11.51
CA ASP A 454 -18.75 18.36 -10.07
C ASP A 454 -17.60 17.56 -9.46
N ALA A 455 -17.18 16.49 -10.13
CA ALA A 455 -15.98 15.74 -9.74
C ALA A 455 -14.73 16.61 -9.75
N THR A 456 -14.52 17.41 -10.81
CA THR A 456 -13.42 18.39 -10.87
C THR A 456 -13.51 19.35 -9.70
N ARG A 457 -14.68 19.92 -9.43
CA ARG A 457 -14.90 20.89 -8.36
C ARG A 457 -14.55 20.32 -6.98
N ILE A 458 -14.98 19.09 -6.69
CA ILE A 458 -14.68 18.43 -5.41
C ILE A 458 -13.17 18.19 -5.26
N ILE A 459 -12.52 17.66 -6.30
CA ILE A 459 -11.06 17.42 -6.28
C ILE A 459 -10.26 18.73 -6.18
N GLU A 460 -10.65 19.76 -6.91
CA GLU A 460 -10.00 21.07 -6.87
C GLU A 460 -10.18 21.76 -5.51
N ALA A 461 -11.32 21.54 -4.83
CA ALA A 461 -11.52 22.02 -3.46
C ALA A 461 -10.58 21.35 -2.44
N CYS A 462 -10.07 20.16 -2.75
CA CYS A 462 -9.07 19.45 -1.95
C CYS A 462 -7.64 19.97 -2.16
N ARG A 463 -7.39 20.88 -3.12
CA ARG A 463 -6.05 21.43 -3.35
C ARG A 463 -5.67 22.40 -2.24
N VAL A 464 -4.50 22.19 -1.66
CA VAL A 464 -3.95 23.08 -0.64
C VAL A 464 -3.11 24.16 -1.30
N ALA A 465 -3.38 25.42 -0.95
CA ALA A 465 -2.54 26.54 -1.36
C ALA A 465 -1.21 26.47 -0.61
N VAL A 466 -0.17 26.05 -1.32
CA VAL A 466 1.20 26.02 -0.80
C VAL A 466 1.89 27.34 -1.16
N VAL A 467 2.26 28.14 -0.15
CA VAL A 467 2.80 29.52 -0.31
C VAL A 467 4.32 29.58 -0.28
#